data_AF-A0A525LCM1-F1
#
_entry.id   AF-A0A525LCM1-F1
#
_cell.length_a   1.000
_cell.length_b   1.000
_cell.length_c   1.000
_cell.angle_alpha   90.00
_cell.angle_beta   90.00
_cell.angle_gamma   90.00
#
_symmetry.space_group_name_H-M   'P 1'
#
loop_
_entity.id
_entity.type
_entity.pdbx_description
1 polymer ?
#
loop_
_entity_poly.entity_id
_entity_poly.type
_entity_poly.pdbx_seq_one_letter_code
_entity_poly.pdbx_strand_id
1 'polypeptide(L)'
;MAFGELVERYEFVEVLAPGRRRGDELKADRSLSPEDRGKAFQVPQDQWTPARDVLAEVSARVAAKAGKSYPAGTILVVYLNVWPVAGTAELERGLASAVAPAHGAFKSLWVLDNGRVREFAGR
;
A
#
# COMPACT_ATOMS: atom_id res chain seq x y z
N MET A 1 13.57 37.71 8.45
CA MET A 1 13.72 36.91 7.21
C MET A 1 13.45 35.47 7.62
N ALA A 2 12.25 34.95 7.37
CA ALA A 2 11.88 33.60 7.81
C ALA A 2 12.20 32.61 6.68
N PHE A 3 13.24 31.81 6.86
CA PHE A 3 13.40 30.55 6.14
C PHE A 3 12.44 29.55 6.79
N GLY A 4 11.28 29.33 6.17
CA GLY A 4 10.32 28.34 6.64
C GLY A 4 10.81 26.93 6.27
N GLU A 5 10.96 26.05 7.26
CA GLU A 5 11.14 24.62 7.02
C GLU A 5 9.89 24.08 6.30
N LEU A 6 10.11 23.39 5.17
CA LEU A 6 9.04 22.66 4.48
C LEU A 6 8.68 21.43 5.31
N VAL A 7 7.68 21.54 6.18
CA VAL A 7 7.15 20.39 6.93
C VAL A 7 6.07 19.71 6.11
N GLU A 8 6.42 18.60 5.47
CA GLU A 8 5.44 17.71 4.85
C GLU A 8 4.88 16.73 5.89
N ARG A 9 3.55 16.55 5.87
CA ARG A 9 2.84 15.64 6.77
C ARG A 9 2.41 14.41 6.00
N TYR A 10 2.72 13.24 6.56
CA TYR A 10 2.42 11.95 5.97
C TYR A 10 1.53 11.15 6.90
N GLU A 11 0.49 10.54 6.33
CA GLU A 11 -0.34 9.54 6.99
C GLU A 11 -0.13 8.20 6.27
N PHE A 12 -0.02 7.11 7.03
CA PHE A 12 0.26 5.80 6.45
C PHE A 12 -0.89 4.82 6.64
N VAL A 13 -1.11 3.99 5.62
CA VAL A 13 -1.94 2.79 5.71
C VAL A 13 -1.28 1.64 4.97
N GLU A 14 -1.37 0.45 5.55
CA GLU A 14 -0.84 -0.78 4.97
C GLU A 14 -2.01 -1.63 4.46
N VAL A 15 -1.85 -2.15 3.25
CA VAL A 15 -2.73 -3.15 2.63
C VAL A 15 -2.01 -4.48 2.69
N LEU A 16 -2.64 -5.45 3.35
CA LEU A 16 -2.14 -6.82 3.52
C LEU A 16 -2.92 -7.77 2.63
N ALA A 17 -2.34 -8.91 2.29
CA ALA A 17 -3.09 -9.94 1.57
C ALA A 17 -4.22 -10.46 2.48
N PRO A 18 -5.38 -10.85 1.92
CA PRO A 18 -6.46 -11.43 2.71
C PRO A 18 -5.96 -12.57 3.61
N GLY A 19 -6.31 -12.50 4.90
CA GLY A 19 -5.90 -13.49 5.90
C GLY A 19 -4.47 -13.36 6.44
N ARG A 20 -3.63 -12.47 5.90
CA ARG A 20 -2.29 -12.18 6.45
C ARG A 20 -2.36 -11.12 7.56
N ARG A 21 -1.57 -11.32 8.60
CA ARG A 21 -1.30 -10.33 9.64
C ARG A 21 0.14 -9.82 9.50
N ARG A 22 0.37 -8.59 9.93
CA ARG A 22 1.71 -8.01 10.02
C ARG A 22 2.63 -8.94 10.83
N GLY A 23 3.81 -9.25 10.30
CA GLY A 23 4.77 -10.15 10.93
C GLY A 23 4.61 -11.63 10.56
N ASP A 24 3.61 -12.01 9.76
CA ASP A 24 3.50 -13.39 9.25
C ASP A 24 4.62 -13.73 8.27
N GLU A 25 5.16 -12.74 7.55
CA GLU A 25 6.38 -12.86 6.73
C GLU A 25 7.59 -13.31 7.56
N LEU A 26 7.73 -12.80 8.79
CA LEU A 26 8.87 -13.10 9.65
C LEU A 26 8.77 -14.48 10.31
N LYS A 27 7.56 -15.05 10.41
CA LYS A 27 7.36 -16.38 11.01
C LYS A 27 7.87 -17.49 10.11
N ALA A 28 7.66 -17.36 8.80
CA ALA A 28 8.22 -18.29 7.82
C ALA A 28 9.76 -18.24 7.84
N ASP A 29 10.35 -17.04 7.92
CA ASP A 29 11.81 -16.85 7.96
C ASP A 29 12.49 -17.43 9.20
N ARG A 30 11.76 -17.53 10.32
CA ARG A 30 12.27 -18.17 11.55
C ARG A 30 12.50 -19.67 11.38
N SER A 31 11.70 -20.33 10.53
CA SER A 31 11.89 -21.75 10.19
C SER A 31 12.93 -22.00 9.09
N LEU A 32 13.37 -20.94 8.39
CA LEU A 32 14.38 -21.05 7.35
C LEU A 32 15.79 -21.07 7.95
N SER A 33 16.65 -21.92 7.38
CA SER A 33 18.07 -21.90 7.66
C SER A 33 18.69 -20.55 7.22
N PRO A 34 19.80 -20.10 7.81
CA PRO A 34 20.46 -18.87 7.39
C PRO A 34 20.79 -18.81 5.88
N GLU A 35 21.08 -19.95 5.27
CA GLU A 35 21.37 -20.07 3.83
C GLU A 35 20.12 -19.92 2.96
N ASP A 36 18.95 -20.30 3.49
CA ASP A 36 17.68 -20.23 2.76
C ASP A 36 17.00 -18.87 2.87
N ARG A 37 17.32 -18.08 3.91
CA ARG A 37 16.79 -16.71 4.09
C ARG A 37 17.18 -15.75 2.96
N GLY A 38 18.28 -16.03 2.26
CA GLY A 38 18.74 -15.23 1.11
C GLY A 38 18.24 -15.72 -0.24
N LYS A 39 17.55 -16.87 -0.31
CA LYS A 39 17.08 -17.43 -1.57
C LYS A 39 15.78 -16.75 -1.99
N ALA A 40 15.64 -16.49 -3.29
CA ALA A 40 14.39 -15.98 -3.84
C ALA A 40 13.28 -17.01 -3.59
N PHE A 41 12.35 -16.68 -2.69
CA PHE A 41 11.19 -17.52 -2.43
C PHE A 41 10.21 -17.39 -3.59
N GLN A 42 10.07 -18.45 -4.38
CA GLN A 42 9.04 -18.51 -5.41
C GLN A 42 7.72 -18.91 -4.74
N VAL A 43 6.81 -17.94 -4.64
CA VAL A 43 5.44 -18.21 -4.19
C VAL A 43 4.68 -18.86 -5.36
N PRO A 44 4.08 -20.05 -5.17
CA PRO A 44 3.24 -20.70 -6.18
C PRO A 44 2.10 -19.79 -6.67
N GLN A 45 1.75 -19.86 -7.96
CA GLN A 45 0.78 -18.96 -8.59
C GLN A 45 -0.64 -19.02 -7.98
N ASP A 46 -1.04 -20.18 -7.49
CA ASP A 46 -2.30 -20.41 -6.77
C ASP A 46 -2.36 -19.71 -5.40
N GLN A 47 -1.22 -19.24 -4.90
CA GLN A 47 -1.11 -18.46 -3.66
C GLN A 47 -0.98 -16.95 -3.91
N TRP A 48 -1.05 -16.51 -5.17
CA TRP A 48 -0.98 -15.09 -5.50
C TRP A 48 -2.28 -14.40 -5.13
N THR A 49 -2.18 -13.19 -4.58
CA THR A 49 -3.38 -12.43 -4.23
C THR A 49 -4.02 -11.85 -5.51
N PRO A 50 -5.31 -12.08 -5.78
CA PRO A 50 -5.97 -11.47 -6.94
C PRO A 50 -5.95 -9.94 -6.88
N ALA A 51 -5.66 -9.28 -8.01
CA ALA A 51 -5.62 -7.81 -8.10
C ALA A 51 -6.91 -7.16 -7.60
N ARG A 52 -8.08 -7.73 -7.93
CA ARG A 52 -9.39 -7.26 -7.45
C ARG A 52 -9.49 -7.20 -5.92
N ASP A 53 -8.90 -8.16 -5.22
CA ASP A 53 -8.97 -8.23 -3.75
C ASP A 53 -8.06 -7.17 -3.14
N VAL A 54 -6.88 -6.95 -3.74
CA VAL A 54 -5.99 -5.84 -3.38
C VAL A 54 -6.68 -4.50 -3.58
N LEU A 55 -7.32 -4.28 -4.74
CA LEU A 55 -8.03 -3.04 -5.06
C LEU A 55 -9.20 -2.77 -4.09
N ALA A 56 -9.95 -3.82 -3.73
CA ALA A 56 -11.02 -3.73 -2.74
C ALA A 56 -10.48 -3.31 -1.36
N GLU A 57 -9.38 -3.93 -0.91
CA GLU A 57 -8.75 -3.59 0.37
C GLU A 57 -8.16 -2.17 0.35
N VAL A 58 -7.50 -1.75 -0.74
CA VAL A 58 -7.05 -0.35 -0.93
C VAL A 58 -8.23 0.60 -0.75
N SER A 59 -9.32 0.39 -1.49
CA SER A 59 -10.51 1.24 -1.45
C SER A 59 -11.11 1.33 -0.05
N ALA A 60 -11.26 0.19 0.65
CA ALA A 60 -11.77 0.16 2.01
C ALA A 60 -10.86 0.94 2.99
N ARG A 61 -9.54 0.75 2.90
CA ARG A 61 -8.55 1.39 3.77
C ARG A 61 -8.47 2.89 3.56
N VAL A 62 -8.43 3.35 2.31
CA VAL A 62 -8.39 4.79 2.01
C VAL A 62 -9.70 5.47 2.36
N ALA A 63 -10.86 4.82 2.15
CA ALA A 63 -12.15 5.35 2.57
C ALA A 63 -12.24 5.49 4.10
N ALA A 64 -11.78 4.48 4.83
CA ALA A 64 -11.72 4.52 6.30
C ALA A 64 -10.77 5.61 6.82
N LYS A 65 -9.69 5.92 6.10
CA LYS A 65 -8.84 7.08 6.39
C LYS A 65 -9.57 8.36 6.04
N ALA A 66 -10.13 8.51 4.85
CA ALA A 66 -10.82 9.72 4.39
C ALA A 66 -12.00 10.14 5.29
N GLY A 67 -12.65 9.19 5.95
CA GLY A 67 -13.69 9.47 6.96
C GLY A 67 -13.18 10.10 8.27
N LYS A 68 -11.86 10.34 8.41
CA LYS A 68 -11.23 10.99 9.55
C LYS A 68 -10.75 12.39 9.18
N SER A 69 -10.58 13.25 10.19
CA SER A 69 -10.03 14.60 10.01
C SER A 69 -8.51 14.60 10.08
N TYR A 70 -7.87 15.16 9.04
CA TYR A 70 -6.42 15.40 9.02
C TYR A 70 -6.13 16.88 8.77
N PRO A 71 -4.95 17.38 9.20
CA PRO A 71 -4.49 18.70 8.83
C PRO A 71 -4.43 18.88 7.31
N ALA A 72 -4.71 20.10 6.85
CA ALA A 72 -4.49 20.47 5.45
C ALA A 72 -3.02 20.21 5.05
N GLY A 73 -2.81 19.80 3.80
CA GLY A 73 -1.48 19.47 3.28
C GLY A 73 -0.99 18.04 3.57
N THR A 74 -1.77 17.21 4.29
CA THR A 74 -1.39 15.83 4.59
C THR A 74 -1.42 14.96 3.33
N ILE A 75 -0.37 14.16 3.13
CA ILE A 75 -0.23 13.16 2.07
C ILE A 75 -0.60 11.79 2.65
N LEU A 76 -1.50 11.05 2.00
CA LEU A 76 -1.79 9.66 2.39
C LEU A 76 -0.90 8.71 1.58
N VAL A 77 -0.16 7.86 2.30
CA VAL A 77 0.71 6.82 1.74
C VAL A 77 0.08 5.46 1.99
N VAL A 78 -0.22 4.74 0.91
CA VAL A 78 -0.75 3.39 0.90
C VAL A 78 0.38 2.44 0.54
N TYR A 79 0.81 1.62 1.51
CA TYR A 79 1.82 0.60 1.28
C TYR A 79 1.18 -0.74 0.94
N LEU A 80 1.47 -1.27 -0.26
CA LEU A 80 0.99 -2.56 -0.74
C LEU A 80 1.94 -3.67 -0.26
N ASN A 81 1.65 -4.27 0.89
CA ASN A 81 2.34 -5.44 1.42
C ASN A 81 1.62 -6.73 0.99
N VAL A 82 1.46 -6.86 -0.34
CA VAL A 82 0.66 -7.90 -1.01
C VAL A 82 1.46 -8.52 -2.15
N TRP A 83 2.70 -8.93 -1.91
CA TRP A 83 3.47 -9.62 -2.95
C TRP A 83 3.39 -11.15 -2.77
N PRO A 84 3.21 -11.92 -3.86
CA PRO A 84 2.91 -11.52 -5.24
C PRO A 84 1.40 -11.32 -5.54
N VAL A 85 1.11 -10.52 -6.58
CA VAL A 85 -0.26 -10.24 -7.07
C VAL A 85 -0.50 -10.91 -8.42
N ALA A 86 -1.64 -11.61 -8.56
CA ALA A 86 -2.16 -12.06 -9.84
C ALA A 86 -2.90 -10.92 -10.56
N GLY A 87 -2.46 -10.58 -11.77
CA GLY A 87 -3.07 -9.51 -12.57
C GLY A 87 -2.49 -8.12 -12.32
N THR A 88 -1.16 -7.97 -12.33
CA THR A 88 -0.47 -6.67 -12.12
C THR A 88 -0.96 -5.55 -13.04
N ALA A 89 -1.28 -5.84 -14.31
CA ALA A 89 -1.85 -4.85 -15.23
C ALA A 89 -3.28 -4.43 -14.86
N GLU A 90 -4.08 -5.32 -14.27
CA GLU A 90 -5.41 -4.99 -13.74
C GLU A 90 -5.28 -4.12 -12.49
N LEU A 91 -4.36 -4.47 -11.59
CA LEU A 91 -4.03 -3.65 -10.42
C LEU A 91 -3.67 -2.22 -10.86
N GLU A 92 -2.76 -2.07 -11.81
CA GLU A 92 -2.32 -0.77 -12.32
C GLU A 92 -3.46 0.09 -12.86
N ARG A 93 -4.37 -0.50 -13.66
CA ARG A 93 -5.53 0.21 -14.19
C ARG A 93 -6.56 0.56 -13.12
N GLY A 94 -6.70 -0.27 -12.09
CA GLY A 94 -7.72 -0.10 -11.04
C GLY A 94 -7.33 0.83 -9.91
N LEU A 95 -6.03 1.09 -9.69
CA LEU A 95 -5.55 1.83 -8.53
C LEU A 95 -6.13 3.26 -8.44
N ALA A 96 -6.24 3.96 -9.56
CA ALA A 96 -6.82 5.31 -9.59
C ALA A 96 -8.26 5.33 -9.05
N SER A 97 -9.07 4.35 -9.43
CA SER A 97 -10.44 4.19 -8.92
C SER A 97 -10.45 3.76 -7.46
N ALA A 98 -9.51 2.90 -7.04
CA ALA A 98 -9.43 2.44 -5.66
C ALA A 98 -9.04 3.55 -4.67
N VAL A 99 -8.21 4.53 -5.09
CA VAL A 99 -7.82 5.66 -4.21
C VAL A 99 -8.81 6.83 -4.26
N ALA A 100 -9.73 6.85 -5.23
CA ALA A 100 -10.71 7.92 -5.42
C ALA A 100 -11.52 8.31 -4.16
N PRO A 101 -11.91 7.41 -3.25
CA PRO A 101 -12.63 7.80 -2.03
C PRO A 101 -11.86 8.77 -1.11
N ALA A 102 -10.54 8.88 -1.28
CA ALA A 102 -9.70 9.80 -0.53
C ALA A 102 -9.34 11.09 -1.30
N HIS A 103 -9.75 11.22 -2.57
CA HIS A 103 -9.60 12.44 -3.36
C HIS A 103 -10.47 13.53 -2.72
N GLY A 104 -9.84 14.48 -2.03
CA GLY A 104 -10.56 15.52 -1.27
C GLY A 104 -10.32 15.49 0.23
N ALA A 105 -9.73 14.42 0.79
CA ALA A 105 -9.29 14.39 2.19
C ALA A 105 -7.81 14.78 2.34
N PHE A 106 -6.99 14.46 1.35
CA PHE A 106 -5.52 14.62 1.38
C PHE A 106 -5.03 15.51 0.24
N LYS A 107 -3.83 16.09 0.39
CA LYS A 107 -3.12 16.90 -0.63
C LYS A 107 -2.71 16.04 -1.83
N SER A 108 -2.23 14.84 -1.56
CA SER A 108 -1.89 13.82 -2.55
C SER A 108 -2.00 12.43 -1.93
N LEU A 109 -2.04 11.43 -2.80
CA LEU A 109 -2.16 10.03 -2.46
C LEU A 109 -1.03 9.27 -3.14
N TRP A 110 -0.24 8.53 -2.36
CA TRP A 110 0.90 7.78 -2.87
C TRP A 110 0.66 6.29 -2.63
N VAL A 111 0.80 5.48 -3.68
CA VAL A 111 0.76 4.01 -3.58
C VAL A 111 2.18 3.48 -3.77
N LEU A 112 2.66 2.79 -2.74
CA LEU A 112 3.98 2.15 -2.70
C LEU A 112 3.84 0.65 -2.95
N ASP A 113 4.45 0.17 -4.03
CA ASP A 113 4.34 -1.23 -4.48
C ASP A 113 5.71 -1.73 -4.94
N ASN A 114 6.33 -2.63 -4.17
CA ASN A 114 7.61 -3.26 -4.49
C ASN A 114 8.71 -2.27 -4.95
N GLY A 115 8.90 -1.17 -4.21
CA GLY A 115 9.89 -0.13 -4.53
C GLY A 115 9.46 0.88 -5.59
N ARG A 116 8.25 0.75 -6.15
CA ARG A 116 7.65 1.74 -7.06
C ARG A 116 6.73 2.67 -6.30
N VAL A 117 6.76 3.94 -6.68
CA VAL A 117 5.84 4.98 -6.16
C VAL A 117 4.91 5.40 -7.28
N ARG A 118 3.60 5.39 -7.02
CA ARG A 118 2.57 5.94 -7.90
C ARG A 118 1.86 7.06 -7.17
N GLU A 119 1.86 8.25 -7.75
CA GLU A 119 1.25 9.44 -7.15
C GLU A 119 -0.08 9.79 -7.83
N PHE A 120 -1.07 10.10 -7.02
CA PHE A 120 -2.39 10.55 -7.44
C PHE A 120 -2.66 11.92 -6.82
N ALA A 121 -3.15 12.85 -7.64
CA ALA A 121 -3.46 14.19 -7.18
C ALA A 121 -4.57 14.15 -6.12
N GLY A 122 -4.36 14.87 -5.02
CA GLY A 122 -5.39 15.16 -4.03
C GLY A 122 -5.96 16.56 -4.23
N ARG A 123 -6.53 17.13 -3.17
CA ARG A 123 -7.11 18.48 -3.15
C ARG A 123 -6.10 19.58 -2.86
#